data_AF-A0A1Q4W9N4-F1
#
_entry.id   AF-A0A1Q4W9N4-F1
#
_cell.length_a   1.000
_cell.length_b   1.000
_cell.length_c   1.000
_cell.angle_alpha   90.00
_cell.angle_beta   90.00
_cell.angle_gamma   90.00
#
_symmetry.space_group_name_H-M   'P 1'
#
loop_
_entity.id
_entity.type
_entity.pdbx_description
1 polymer ?
#
loop_
_entity_poly.entity_id
_entity_poly.type
_entity_poly.pdbx_seq_one_letter_code
_entity_poly.pdbx_strand_id
1 'polypeptide(L)'
;MRFVHKAGIVLAAGFAAAATLLAPVANAQPAVSAAPADCPKGYICGYKYSNYQHLMFRFSDCGILQEIPDGLNSGGSWYNNQSAGLKAKMYGKSKNLVYTTPGAPYGDPTADWGPVWYVKAC
;
A
#
# COMPACT_ATOMS: atom_id res chain seq x y z
N MET A 1 -13.33 71.02 -25.46
CA MET A 1 -13.19 70.10 -26.62
C MET A 1 -13.68 68.74 -26.12
N ARG A 2 -14.97 68.37 -26.24
CA ARG A 2 -15.63 67.68 -27.38
C ARG A 2 -14.78 66.57 -28.03
N PHE A 3 -15.28 65.32 -27.93
CA PHE A 3 -15.37 64.19 -28.89
C PHE A 3 -15.49 62.91 -28.02
N VAL A 4 -16.58 62.17 -27.82
CA VAL A 4 -17.71 61.64 -28.62
C VAL A 4 -17.30 60.52 -29.59
N HIS A 5 -17.64 59.28 -29.16
CA HIS A 5 -17.96 58.03 -29.88
C HIS A 5 -16.87 57.22 -30.59
N LYS A 6 -16.79 55.91 -30.27
CA LYS A 6 -17.31 54.84 -31.14
C LYS A 6 -17.39 53.49 -30.40
N ALA A 7 -18.55 52.85 -30.54
CA ALA A 7 -18.82 51.47 -30.17
C ALA A 7 -18.19 50.49 -31.18
N GLY A 8 -17.83 49.31 -30.71
CA GLY A 8 -17.46 48.15 -31.51
C GLY A 8 -17.91 46.88 -30.79
N ILE A 9 -18.60 46.01 -31.52
CA ILE A 9 -19.48 44.91 -31.07
C ILE A 9 -18.82 43.56 -31.43
N VAL A 10 -18.99 42.55 -30.56
CA VAL A 10 -19.03 41.08 -30.82
C VAL A 10 -17.65 40.42 -31.07
N LEU A 11 -17.25 39.37 -30.33
CA LEU A 11 -17.75 37.99 -30.41
C LEU A 11 -17.65 37.26 -29.06
N ALA A 12 -18.74 36.61 -28.68
CA ALA A 12 -18.77 35.60 -27.64
C ALA A 12 -18.03 34.34 -28.10
N ALA A 13 -17.11 33.84 -27.30
CA ALA A 13 -16.64 32.46 -27.34
C ALA A 13 -16.82 31.89 -25.93
N GLY A 14 -17.93 31.19 -25.73
CA GLY A 14 -18.18 30.43 -24.52
C GLY A 14 -17.21 29.27 -24.46
N PHE A 15 -16.26 29.31 -23.53
CA PHE A 15 -15.54 28.13 -23.11
C PHE A 15 -16.36 27.47 -22.00
N ALA A 16 -17.09 26.42 -22.35
CA ALA A 16 -17.63 25.48 -21.39
C ALA A 16 -16.45 24.83 -20.64
N ALA A 17 -16.25 25.22 -19.39
CA ALA A 17 -15.29 24.58 -18.50
C ALA A 17 -15.81 23.18 -18.15
N ALA A 18 -15.32 22.17 -18.86
CA ALA A 18 -15.52 20.78 -18.50
C ALA A 18 -14.79 20.50 -17.17
N ALA A 19 -15.56 20.29 -16.09
CA ALA A 19 -15.04 19.84 -14.82
C ALA A 19 -14.60 18.36 -14.96
N THR A 20 -13.30 18.13 -15.12
CA THR A 20 -12.72 16.80 -15.07
C THR A 20 -12.62 16.35 -13.61
N LEU A 21 -13.56 15.51 -13.19
CA LEU A 21 -13.45 14.76 -11.94
C LEU A 21 -12.30 13.76 -12.07
N LEU A 22 -11.14 14.09 -11.50
CA LEU A 22 -10.07 13.11 -11.27
C LEU A 22 -10.50 12.21 -10.11
N ALA A 23 -11.09 11.05 -10.43
CA ALA A 23 -11.25 9.99 -9.45
C ALA A 23 -9.85 9.45 -9.08
N PRO A 24 -9.53 9.25 -7.80
CA PRO A 24 -8.31 8.55 -7.43
C PRO A 24 -8.43 7.09 -7.87
N VAL A 25 -7.57 6.66 -8.79
CA VAL A 25 -7.36 5.23 -9.06
C VAL A 25 -6.75 4.61 -7.80
N ALA A 26 -7.58 3.99 -6.98
CA ALA A 26 -7.11 3.06 -5.97
C ALA A 26 -6.52 1.85 -6.72
N ASN A 27 -5.19 1.77 -6.80
CA ASN A 27 -4.50 0.56 -7.26
C ASN A 27 -4.85 -0.58 -6.30
N ALA A 28 -5.94 -1.29 -6.57
CA ALA A 28 -6.23 -2.56 -5.94
C ALA A 28 -5.19 -3.56 -6.43
N GLN A 29 -4.14 -3.77 -5.64
CA GLN A 29 -3.13 -4.79 -5.93
C GLN A 29 -3.83 -6.16 -5.97
N PRO A 30 -3.55 -7.02 -6.97
CA PRO A 30 -4.21 -8.31 -7.10
C PRO A 30 -3.97 -9.14 -5.84
N ALA A 31 -5.06 -9.56 -5.19
CA ALA A 31 -4.99 -10.51 -4.09
C ALA A 31 -4.41 -11.83 -4.60
N VAL A 32 -3.25 -12.23 -4.11
CA VAL A 32 -2.69 -13.54 -4.46
C VAL A 32 -3.49 -14.62 -3.74
N SER A 33 -4.03 -15.57 -4.53
CA SER A 33 -5.06 -16.54 -4.10
C SER A 33 -4.52 -17.71 -3.27
N ALA A 34 -3.21 -18.00 -3.33
CA ALA A 34 -2.59 -19.07 -2.56
C ALA A 34 -1.32 -18.58 -1.85
N ALA A 35 -1.16 -19.00 -0.61
CA ALA A 35 0.04 -18.72 0.17
C ALA A 35 1.24 -19.49 -0.41
N PRO A 36 2.43 -18.88 -0.44
CA PRO A 36 3.66 -19.62 -0.72
C PRO A 36 3.81 -20.82 0.23
N ALA A 37 4.39 -21.92 -0.25
CA ALA A 37 4.54 -23.16 0.53
C ALA A 37 5.38 -22.96 1.81
N ASP A 38 6.30 -22.01 1.79
CA ASP A 38 7.12 -21.62 2.92
C ASP A 38 6.45 -20.57 3.84
N CYS A 39 5.20 -20.19 3.59
CA CYS A 39 4.36 -19.43 4.50
C CYS A 39 3.20 -20.28 5.05
N PRO A 40 3.45 -21.10 6.09
CA PRO A 40 2.42 -21.97 6.63
C PRO A 40 1.24 -21.19 7.21
N LYS A 41 0.09 -21.87 7.30
CA LYS A 41 -1.13 -21.30 7.90
C LYS A 41 -0.84 -20.83 9.33
N GLY A 42 -1.37 -19.68 9.70
CA GLY A 42 -1.19 -19.08 11.03
C GLY A 42 -0.09 -18.01 11.11
N TYR A 43 0.63 -17.75 10.02
CA TYR A 43 1.78 -16.84 10.02
C TYR A 43 1.58 -15.63 9.09
N ILE A 44 2.17 -14.49 9.46
CA ILE A 44 2.57 -13.44 8.53
C ILE A 44 4.02 -13.70 8.13
N CYS A 45 4.30 -13.69 6.84
CA CYS A 45 5.61 -14.01 6.28
C CYS A 45 6.15 -12.84 5.48
N GLY A 46 7.45 -12.56 5.62
CA GLY A 46 8.13 -11.51 4.87
C GLY A 46 9.30 -12.04 4.05
N TYR A 47 9.42 -11.52 2.83
CA TYR A 47 10.34 -11.98 1.81
C TYR A 47 11.22 -10.83 1.34
N LYS A 48 12.50 -11.11 1.13
CA LYS A 48 13.49 -10.09 0.72
C LYS A 48 13.21 -9.54 -0.67
N TYR A 49 12.73 -10.38 -1.58
CA TYR A 49 12.48 -10.00 -2.97
C TYR A 49 10.98 -10.07 -3.31
N SER A 50 10.62 -9.49 -4.45
CA SER A 50 9.26 -9.55 -5.00
C SER A 50 8.81 -11.00 -5.26
N ASN A 51 7.50 -11.19 -5.40
CA ASN A 51 6.89 -12.48 -5.75
C ASN A 51 7.24 -13.62 -4.77
N TYR A 52 7.32 -13.29 -3.48
CA TYR A 52 7.53 -14.24 -2.38
C TYR A 52 8.84 -15.02 -2.47
N GLN A 53 9.91 -14.34 -2.90
CA GLN A 53 11.23 -14.93 -3.04
C GLN A 53 12.12 -14.60 -1.85
N HIS A 54 12.85 -15.61 -1.36
CA HIS A 54 13.78 -15.52 -0.23
C HIS A 54 13.06 -15.11 1.06
N LEU A 55 12.45 -16.09 1.73
CA LEU A 55 11.80 -15.90 3.02
C LEU A 55 12.83 -15.44 4.07
N MET A 56 12.51 -14.36 4.77
CA MET A 56 13.34 -13.80 5.82
C MET A 56 12.78 -14.07 7.22
N PHE A 57 11.46 -14.02 7.38
CA PHE A 57 10.82 -14.24 8.67
C PHE A 57 9.41 -14.81 8.55
N ARG A 58 8.95 -15.40 9.66
CA ARG A 58 7.57 -15.84 9.88
C ARG A 58 7.19 -15.48 11.31
N PHE A 59 6.08 -14.79 11.50
CA PHE A 59 5.58 -14.45 12.83
C PHE A 59 4.15 -14.97 13.03
N SER A 60 3.91 -15.59 14.18
CA SER A 60 2.60 -16.13 14.59
C SER A 60 2.11 -15.58 15.92
N ASP A 61 3.00 -15.05 16.76
CA ASP A 61 2.66 -14.63 18.11
C ASP A 61 1.79 -13.37 18.09
N CYS A 62 0.49 -13.56 18.30
CA CYS A 62 -0.51 -12.50 18.23
C CYS A 62 -0.23 -11.37 19.23
N GLY A 63 -0.32 -10.12 18.78
CA GLY A 63 -0.22 -8.94 19.64
C GLY A 63 1.21 -8.55 20.04
N ILE A 64 2.21 -9.38 19.75
CA ILE A 64 3.62 -9.15 20.08
C ILE A 64 4.30 -8.38 18.95
N LEU A 65 4.94 -7.25 19.29
CA LEU A 65 5.73 -6.46 18.34
C LEU A 65 7.11 -7.12 18.15
N GLN A 66 7.36 -7.68 16.98
CA GLN A 66 8.58 -8.43 16.66
C GLN A 66 9.41 -7.65 15.64
N GLU A 67 10.73 -7.55 15.88
CA GLU A 67 11.66 -6.89 14.96
C GLU A 67 11.90 -7.76 13.74
N ILE A 68 11.88 -7.18 12.55
CA ILE A 68 12.23 -7.93 11.33
C ILE A 68 13.76 -8.12 11.26
N PRO A 69 14.26 -9.18 10.63
CA PRO A 69 15.70 -9.37 10.44
C PRO A 69 16.33 -8.22 9.64
N ASP A 70 17.63 -8.02 9.82
CA ASP A 70 18.40 -7.10 8.97
C ASP A 70 18.36 -7.51 7.49
N GLY A 71 18.46 -6.52 6.60
CA GLY A 71 18.58 -6.74 5.15
C GLY A 71 17.27 -6.63 4.37
N LEU A 72 16.15 -6.34 5.04
CA LEU A 72 14.89 -5.92 4.42
C LEU A 72 14.80 -4.38 4.39
N ASN A 73 15.65 -3.74 3.57
CA ASN A 73 15.82 -2.27 3.58
C ASN A 73 15.13 -1.57 2.40
N SER A 74 14.51 -2.32 1.49
CA SER A 74 13.84 -1.81 0.30
C SER A 74 13.09 -2.93 -0.40
N GLY A 75 11.96 -2.62 -1.03
CA GLY A 75 11.23 -3.57 -1.88
C GLY A 75 10.86 -4.85 -1.13
N GLY A 76 10.50 -5.90 -1.88
CA GLY A 76 10.18 -7.21 -1.32
C GLY A 76 8.73 -7.65 -1.53
N SER A 77 8.27 -8.55 -0.67
CA SER A 77 6.89 -9.03 -0.65
C SER A 77 6.52 -9.61 0.71
N TRP A 78 5.22 -9.69 0.99
CA TRP A 78 4.71 -10.33 2.22
C TRP A 78 3.43 -11.10 1.96
N TYR A 79 3.20 -12.13 2.76
CA TYR A 79 1.95 -12.88 2.72
C TYR A 79 1.41 -13.08 4.13
N ASN A 80 0.18 -12.59 4.37
CA ASN A 80 -0.57 -12.81 5.58
C ASN A 80 -1.39 -14.10 5.44
N ASN A 81 -0.85 -15.22 5.91
CA ASN A 81 -1.55 -16.51 5.91
C ASN A 81 -2.14 -16.86 7.29
N GLN A 82 -2.42 -15.86 8.13
CA GLN A 82 -3.04 -16.06 9.43
C GLN A 82 -4.50 -16.56 9.31
N SER A 83 -5.18 -16.76 10.45
CA SER A 83 -6.62 -17.09 10.47
C SER A 83 -7.44 -16.01 9.75
N ALA A 84 -8.54 -16.44 9.12
CA ALA A 84 -9.31 -15.58 8.22
C ALA A 84 -9.71 -14.25 8.88
N GLY A 85 -9.51 -13.14 8.17
CA GLY A 85 -9.83 -11.79 8.63
C GLY A 85 -8.80 -11.14 9.55
N LEU A 86 -7.82 -11.88 10.09
CA LEU A 86 -6.76 -11.30 10.90
C LEU A 86 -5.86 -10.37 10.09
N LYS A 87 -5.45 -9.27 10.71
CA LYS A 87 -4.60 -8.25 10.10
C LYS A 87 -3.30 -8.17 10.87
N ALA A 88 -2.19 -8.10 10.17
CA ALA A 88 -0.90 -7.77 10.74
C ALA A 88 -0.68 -6.25 10.65
N LYS A 89 0.07 -5.72 11.61
CA LYS A 89 0.45 -4.31 11.63
C LYS A 89 1.96 -4.20 11.48
N MET A 90 2.40 -3.33 10.58
CA MET A 90 3.80 -3.06 10.28
C MET A 90 4.14 -1.67 10.82
N TYR A 91 5.29 -1.55 11.48
CA TYR A 91 5.71 -0.34 12.16
C TYR A 91 7.12 0.05 11.75
N GLY A 92 7.39 1.35 11.74
CA GLY A 92 8.71 1.87 11.44
C GLY A 92 9.64 1.88 12.65
N LYS A 93 10.85 2.41 12.46
CA LYS A 93 11.91 2.45 13.47
C LYS A 93 11.47 3.07 14.79
N SER A 94 10.69 4.14 14.71
CA SER A 94 10.15 4.86 15.89
C SER A 94 8.87 4.20 16.45
N LYS A 95 8.54 2.98 16.03
CA LYS A 95 7.34 2.21 16.41
C LYS A 95 6.02 2.88 16.04
N ASN A 96 6.03 3.84 15.11
CA ASN A 96 4.82 4.38 14.50
C ASN A 96 4.24 3.37 13.50
N LEU A 97 2.92 3.29 13.41
CA LEU A 97 2.24 2.43 12.42
C LEU A 97 2.55 2.95 11.01
N VAL A 98 3.01 2.04 10.15
CA VAL A 98 3.31 2.30 8.73
C VAL A 98 2.19 1.73 7.87
N TYR A 99 1.77 0.50 8.17
CA TYR A 99 0.79 -0.21 7.36
C TYR A 99 0.00 -1.23 8.19
N THR A 100 -1.24 -1.49 7.77
CA THR A 100 -2.06 -2.59 8.29
C THR A 100 -2.49 -3.44 7.11
N THR A 101 -2.19 -4.73 7.16
CA THR A 101 -2.54 -5.65 6.07
C THR A 101 -4.06 -5.79 5.92
N PRO A 102 -4.57 -6.16 4.73
CA PRO A 102 -5.93 -6.68 4.62
C PRO A 102 -6.11 -7.95 5.45
N GLY A 103 -7.37 -8.34 5.65
CA GLY A 103 -7.68 -9.56 6.39
C GLY A 103 -7.10 -10.79 5.67
N ALA A 104 -6.48 -11.69 6.43
CA ALA A 104 -5.93 -12.92 5.89
C ALA A 104 -7.04 -13.82 5.26
N PRO A 105 -6.71 -14.67 4.28
CA PRO A 105 -5.43 -14.71 3.59
C PRO A 105 -5.33 -13.55 2.59
N TYR A 106 -4.19 -12.86 2.58
CA TYR A 106 -3.89 -11.84 1.59
C TYR A 106 -2.36 -11.68 1.49
N GLY A 107 -1.84 -11.39 0.30
CA GLY A 107 -0.43 -11.11 0.11
C GLY A 107 -0.19 -10.01 -0.91
N ASP A 108 0.95 -9.35 -0.75
CA ASP A 108 1.46 -8.33 -1.66
C ASP A 108 2.78 -8.81 -2.27
N PRO A 109 2.83 -9.05 -3.60
CA PRO A 109 4.04 -9.52 -4.28
C PRO A 109 5.07 -8.41 -4.53
N THR A 110 4.76 -7.15 -4.27
CA THR A 110 5.62 -5.99 -4.60
C THR A 110 5.60 -4.94 -3.48
N ALA A 111 5.76 -5.38 -2.24
CA ALA A 111 5.79 -4.51 -1.08
C ALA A 111 7.11 -3.74 -0.94
N ASP A 112 7.14 -2.73 -0.07
CA ASP A 112 8.38 -2.05 0.34
C ASP A 112 8.64 -2.24 1.83
N TRP A 113 9.76 -2.90 2.15
CA TRP A 113 10.21 -3.07 3.53
C TRP A 113 11.02 -1.89 4.07
N GLY A 114 11.47 -0.96 3.22
CA GLY A 114 12.28 0.19 3.65
C GLY A 114 11.74 0.98 4.86
N PRO A 115 10.42 1.24 4.96
CA PRO A 115 9.87 1.94 6.12
C PRO A 115 9.56 1.02 7.32
N VAL A 116 9.66 -0.31 7.19
CA VAL A 116 9.23 -1.29 8.19
C VAL A 116 10.41 -1.81 8.99
N TRP A 117 10.26 -1.83 10.31
CA TRP A 117 11.25 -2.32 11.27
C TRP A 117 10.65 -3.39 12.19
N TYR A 118 9.34 -3.33 12.42
CA TYR A 118 8.65 -4.27 13.27
C TYR A 118 7.33 -4.73 12.64
N VAL A 119 6.95 -5.96 12.96
CA VAL A 119 5.65 -6.54 12.59
C VAL A 119 4.98 -7.07 13.85
N LYS A 120 3.70 -6.78 13.97
CA LYS A 120 2.81 -7.37 14.97
C LYS A 120 1.78 -8.22 14.22
N ALA A 121 1.89 -9.53 14.35
CA ALA A 121 0.87 -10.46 13.89
C ALA A 121 -0.38 -10.26 14.77
N CYS A 122 -1.59 -10.22 14.18
CA CYS A 122 -2.84 -9.91 14.91
C CYS A 122 -2.83 -8.51 15.59
#